data_AF-A0A6J8AAP9-F1
#
_entry.id   AF-A0A6J8AAP9-F1
#
_cell.length_a   1.000
_cell.length_b   1.000
_cell.length_c   1.000
_cell.angle_alpha   90.00
_cell.angle_beta   90.00
_cell.angle_gamma   90.00
#
_symmetry.space_group_name_H-M   'P 1'
#
loop_
_entity.id
_entity.type
_entity.pdbx_description
1 polymer ?
#
loop_
_entity_poly.entity_id
_entity_poly.type
_entity_poly.pdbx_seq_one_letter_code
_entity_poly.pdbx_strand_id
1 'polypeptide(L)'
;MNYIDADVKPFFRDIGKFVKRILKDESYAVYKDINGSDKIQRRDVLIWSVIINRRDYAIDLLKDGSTIETKLNKGTCIYAALFASAMFKVLSKKADAAENMDLGESFMENSRFFEVLACNGIAQMYVNDRAMSQKILTQPVEEYGCSMKTVMKISANNKLMQFMGTTACQTKLKSIWRGHMSILTSREMIVLCIFLPFLIPRIKFLRHTNGEKRDNKEPFLRINWCGCTDSSKGKLGIIDALYLFYSAPVTKFWTNVISCIVMLFCFSFFVLTDLHPYTDGQFSLMEYLIFGWILTLVLEELRQICQREHRSLRHRLCSWWKDAWNKYDVFMNVLFLLSVVLRFALHQDNFKPARMMYSVTLAFFFMRTLQFFYVAKNTGPKIIMIRKMVSDIETKCIAHASADLLRAPT
;
A
#
# COMPACT_ATOMS: atom_id res chain seq x y z
N MET A 1 14.64 -22.15 36.41
CA MET A 1 14.06 -23.13 35.47
C MET A 1 13.56 -24.35 36.23
N ASN A 2 12.49 -24.22 37.04
CA ASN A 2 11.70 -25.34 37.60
C ASN A 2 10.48 -24.90 38.42
N TYR A 3 9.77 -23.85 38.01
CA TYR A 3 8.40 -23.56 38.47
C TYR A 3 7.69 -22.80 37.35
N ILE A 4 7.22 -23.56 36.36
CA ILE A 4 6.22 -23.09 35.40
C ILE A 4 5.11 -24.13 35.51
N ASP A 5 3.98 -23.72 36.08
CA ASP A 5 2.79 -24.55 36.25
C ASP A 5 2.42 -25.27 34.95
N ALA A 6 1.93 -26.51 35.09
CA ALA A 6 1.52 -27.37 33.99
C ALA A 6 0.43 -26.73 33.10
N ASP A 7 -0.31 -25.74 33.62
CA ASP A 7 -1.37 -24.99 32.94
C ASP A 7 -0.86 -23.96 31.92
N VAL A 8 0.42 -23.60 31.93
CA VAL A 8 0.99 -22.62 31.00
C VAL A 8 1.58 -23.29 29.74
N LYS A 9 1.81 -24.60 29.76
CA LYS A 9 2.31 -25.37 28.59
C LYS A 9 1.40 -25.33 27.35
N PRO A 10 0.05 -25.42 27.47
CA PRO A 10 -0.84 -25.23 26.32
C PRO A 10 -0.80 -23.79 25.78
N PHE A 11 -0.72 -22.79 26.67
CA PHE A 11 -0.64 -21.37 26.33
C PHE A 11 0.62 -21.06 25.49
N PHE A 12 1.80 -21.55 25.91
CA PHE A 12 3.03 -21.41 25.14
C PHE A 12 3.02 -22.18 23.81
N ARG A 13 2.32 -23.32 23.73
CA ARG A 13 2.15 -24.08 22.48
C ARG A 13 1.28 -23.31 21.47
N ASP A 14 0.27 -22.59 21.93
CA ASP A 14 -0.62 -21.79 21.09
C ASP A 14 -0.04 -20.43 20.74
N ILE A 15 0.81 -19.85 21.60
CA ILE A 15 1.72 -18.75 21.25
C ILE A 15 2.71 -19.22 20.18
N GLY A 16 3.30 -20.40 20.28
CA GLY A 16 4.15 -20.97 19.25
C GLY A 16 3.43 -21.09 17.90
N LYS A 17 2.18 -21.58 17.89
CA LYS A 17 1.33 -21.59 16.69
C LYS A 17 0.96 -20.19 16.20
N PHE A 18 0.77 -19.22 17.10
CA PHE A 18 0.46 -17.83 16.77
C PHE A 18 1.65 -17.07 16.19
N VAL A 19 2.81 -17.20 16.81
CA VAL A 19 4.11 -16.72 16.35
C VAL A 19 4.41 -17.35 14.99
N LYS A 20 4.20 -18.66 14.81
CA LYS A 20 4.29 -19.36 13.52
C LYS A 20 3.27 -18.85 12.48
N ARG A 21 2.08 -18.44 12.90
CA ARG A 21 1.02 -17.88 12.04
C ARG A 21 1.31 -16.42 11.63
N ILE A 22 1.99 -15.64 12.48
CA ILE A 22 2.46 -14.27 12.15
C ILE A 22 3.75 -14.31 11.32
N LEU A 23 4.66 -15.24 11.63
CA LEU A 23 5.95 -15.43 10.95
C LEU A 23 5.84 -16.30 9.68
N LYS A 24 4.63 -16.44 9.12
CA LYS A 24 4.26 -17.39 8.07
C LYS A 24 5.39 -17.73 7.07
N ASP A 25 5.77 -19.00 7.13
CA ASP A 25 6.35 -19.90 6.11
C ASP A 25 7.83 -19.98 5.75
N GLU A 26 8.77 -19.15 6.22
CA GLU A 26 10.21 -19.48 6.02
C GLU A 26 11.11 -19.25 7.26
N SER A 27 10.56 -18.68 8.34
CA SER A 27 11.33 -18.31 9.54
C SER A 27 11.77 -19.50 10.41
N TYR A 28 11.17 -20.68 10.24
CA TYR A 28 11.59 -21.90 10.95
C TYR A 28 12.81 -22.58 10.33
N ALA A 29 13.13 -22.30 9.06
CA ALA A 29 14.34 -22.81 8.43
C ALA A 29 15.59 -22.12 9.00
N VAL A 30 15.50 -20.82 9.27
CA VAL A 30 16.58 -20.02 9.89
C VAL A 30 16.89 -20.47 11.32
N TYR A 31 15.89 -20.97 12.06
CA TYR A 31 16.11 -21.56 13.39
C TYR A 31 16.79 -22.93 13.34
N LYS A 32 16.79 -23.61 12.19
CA LYS A 32 17.31 -24.97 12.04
C LYS A 32 18.78 -25.00 11.60
N ASP A 33 19.31 -23.91 11.07
CA ASP A 33 20.69 -23.85 10.54
C ASP A 33 21.75 -23.36 11.54
N ILE A 34 21.41 -23.21 12.82
CA ILE A 34 22.39 -22.92 13.87
C ILE A 34 22.47 -24.14 14.81
N ASN A 35 23.05 -25.22 14.30
CA ASN A 35 23.55 -26.28 15.16
C ASN A 35 24.65 -25.71 16.08
N GLY A 36 24.40 -25.69 17.38
CA GLY A 36 25.47 -25.82 18.37
C GLY A 36 25.82 -24.63 19.26
N SER A 37 25.05 -23.53 19.27
CA SER A 37 25.13 -22.56 20.39
C SER A 37 23.79 -21.85 20.60
N ASP A 38 23.03 -22.27 21.61
CA ASP A 38 21.81 -21.60 22.07
C ASP A 38 22.14 -20.26 22.74
N LYS A 39 22.64 -19.30 21.96
CA LYS A 39 22.80 -17.93 22.42
C LYS A 39 21.43 -17.27 22.30
N ILE A 40 20.68 -17.22 23.41
CA ILE A 40 19.40 -16.50 23.49
C ILE A 40 19.60 -15.10 22.91
N GLN A 41 19.01 -14.84 21.75
CA GLN A 41 19.15 -13.55 21.08
C GLN A 41 18.25 -12.54 21.79
N ARG A 42 18.66 -11.26 21.83
CA ARG A 42 17.88 -10.18 22.46
C ARG A 42 16.42 -10.13 21.97
N ARG A 43 16.20 -10.47 20.70
CA ARG A 43 14.88 -10.64 20.09
C ARG A 43 13.98 -11.62 20.85
N ASP A 44 14.53 -12.75 21.29
CA ASP A 44 13.73 -13.83 21.85
C ASP A 44 13.26 -13.47 23.26
N VAL A 45 14.11 -12.76 24.01
CA VAL A 45 13.77 -12.14 25.29
C VAL A 45 12.74 -11.03 25.10
N LEU A 46 12.89 -10.20 24.07
CA LEU A 46 11.90 -9.17 23.73
C LEU A 46 10.53 -9.79 23.42
N ILE A 47 10.48 -10.83 22.59
CA ILE A 47 9.23 -11.55 22.26
C ILE A 47 8.58 -12.09 23.54
N TRP A 48 9.36 -12.74 24.40
CA TRP A 48 8.88 -13.26 25.68
C TRP A 48 8.30 -12.16 26.58
N SER A 49 9.00 -11.02 26.70
CA SER A 49 8.55 -9.89 27.52
C SER A 49 7.22 -9.30 27.04
N VAL A 50 7.03 -9.21 25.72
CA VAL A 50 5.81 -8.71 25.08
C VAL A 50 4.64 -9.66 25.33
N ILE A 51 4.88 -10.97 25.19
CA ILE A 51 3.85 -12.00 25.41
C ILE A 51 3.33 -11.99 26.85
N ILE A 52 4.21 -11.77 27.84
CA ILE A 52 3.85 -11.78 29.27
C ILE A 52 3.32 -10.42 29.72
N ASN A 53 3.16 -9.45 28.81
CA ASN A 53 2.71 -8.10 29.12
C ASN A 53 3.61 -7.34 30.12
N ARG A 54 4.93 -7.62 30.13
CA ARG A 54 5.90 -6.93 31.00
C ARG A 54 6.54 -5.76 30.26
N ARG A 55 5.83 -4.62 30.24
CA ARG A 55 6.25 -3.41 29.52
C ARG A 55 7.64 -2.91 29.95
N ASP A 56 7.89 -2.78 31.25
CA ASP A 56 9.11 -2.13 31.74
C ASP A 56 10.37 -2.94 31.37
N TYR A 57 10.29 -4.26 31.47
CA TYR A 57 11.36 -5.15 31.02
C TYR A 57 11.63 -5.04 29.51
N ALA A 58 10.57 -4.93 28.69
CA ALA A 58 10.71 -4.69 27.27
C ALA A 58 11.36 -3.32 26.95
N ILE A 59 11.08 -2.29 27.75
CA ILE A 59 11.69 -0.96 27.61
C ILE A 59 13.18 -1.04 27.94
N ASP A 60 13.55 -1.70 29.03
CA ASP A 60 14.94 -1.77 29.45
C ASP A 60 15.80 -2.54 28.44
N LEU A 61 15.26 -3.61 27.84
CA LEU A 61 15.89 -4.29 26.71
C LEU A 61 16.15 -3.38 25.49
N LEU A 62 15.24 -2.44 25.22
CA LEU A 62 15.40 -1.47 24.14
C LEU A 62 16.44 -0.39 24.49
N LYS A 63 16.48 0.05 25.75
CA LYS A 63 17.47 1.03 26.25
C LYS A 63 18.87 0.44 26.26
N ASP A 64 19.05 -0.79 26.72
CA ASP A 64 20.33 -1.51 26.71
C ASP A 64 20.85 -1.75 25.29
N GLY A 65 19.94 -1.80 24.31
CA GLY A 65 20.26 -1.82 22.88
C GLY A 65 20.83 -0.50 22.35
N SER A 66 20.47 0.64 22.96
CA SER A 66 20.85 1.98 22.50
C SER A 66 22.28 2.39 22.88
N THR A 67 22.86 1.73 23.89
CA THR A 67 24.22 2.01 24.41
C THR A 67 25.33 1.46 23.52
N ILE A 68 25.02 0.54 22.59
CA ILE A 68 26.00 -0.02 21.66
C ILE A 68 26.10 0.91 20.43
N GLU A 69 27.09 1.80 20.45
CA GLU A 69 27.27 2.98 19.59
C GLU A 69 27.47 2.75 18.08
N THR A 70 27.10 1.60 17.50
CA THR A 70 27.10 1.47 16.04
C THR A 70 25.81 2.07 15.45
N LYS A 71 25.96 2.94 14.44
CA LYS A 71 24.84 3.59 13.71
C LYS A 71 23.80 2.60 13.17
N LEU A 72 24.19 1.33 12.95
CA LEU A 72 23.33 0.26 12.46
C LEU A 72 22.37 -0.27 13.57
N ASN A 73 22.80 -0.26 14.83
CA ASN A 73 22.00 -0.76 15.97
C ASN A 73 20.81 0.15 16.30
N LYS A 74 20.92 1.46 16.06
CA LYS A 74 19.80 2.40 16.27
C LYS A 74 18.59 2.09 15.39
N GLY A 75 18.82 1.60 14.16
CA GLY A 75 17.75 1.16 13.26
C GLY A 75 17.05 -0.10 13.77
N THR A 76 17.83 -1.04 14.31
CA THR A 76 17.32 -2.27 14.94
C THR A 76 16.43 -1.95 16.15
N CYS A 77 16.78 -0.97 17.00
CA CYS A 77 15.94 -0.56 18.14
C CYS A 77 14.58 0.00 17.69
N ILE A 78 14.54 0.84 16.64
CA ILE A 78 13.29 1.36 16.09
C ILE A 78 12.44 0.22 15.53
N TYR A 79 13.07 -0.71 14.80
CA TYR A 79 12.40 -1.91 14.30
C TYR A 79 11.84 -2.76 15.45
N ALA A 80 12.61 -2.99 16.50
CA ALA A 80 12.23 -3.76 17.67
C ALA A 80 11.01 -3.15 18.39
N ALA A 81 11.00 -1.83 18.58
CA ALA A 81 9.86 -1.11 19.15
C ALA A 81 8.59 -1.24 18.28
N LEU A 82 8.73 -1.11 16.95
CA LEU A 82 7.60 -1.30 16.03
C LEU A 82 7.12 -2.74 15.98
N PHE A 83 8.03 -3.69 16.08
CA PHE A 83 7.72 -5.11 16.16
C PHE A 83 6.95 -5.41 17.46
N ALA A 84 7.39 -4.89 18.60
CA ALA A 84 6.66 -5.00 19.86
C ALA A 84 5.25 -4.38 19.75
N SER A 85 5.14 -3.17 19.20
CA SER A 85 3.84 -2.50 18.98
C SER A 85 2.91 -3.33 18.09
N ALA A 86 3.44 -3.89 16.99
CA ALA A 86 2.70 -4.77 16.11
C ALA A 86 2.22 -6.04 16.83
N MET A 87 3.07 -6.66 17.64
CA MET A 87 2.72 -7.83 18.44
C MET A 87 1.58 -7.55 19.42
N PHE A 88 1.71 -6.48 20.22
CA PHE A 88 0.68 -6.07 21.16
C PHE A 88 -0.67 -5.82 20.47
N LYS A 89 -0.67 -5.22 19.28
CA LYS A 89 -1.89 -4.98 18.50
C LYS A 89 -2.56 -6.24 17.97
N VAL A 90 -1.81 -7.31 17.71
CA VAL A 90 -2.42 -8.60 17.33
C VAL A 90 -2.87 -9.36 18.57
N LEU A 91 -2.15 -9.24 19.69
CA LEU A 91 -2.57 -9.78 20.98
C LEU A 91 -3.86 -9.13 21.47
N SER A 92 -4.00 -7.80 21.34
CA SER A 92 -5.23 -7.10 21.73
C SER A 92 -6.45 -7.62 20.98
N LYS A 93 -6.36 -7.72 19.64
CA LYS A 93 -7.46 -8.28 18.81
C LYS A 93 -7.83 -9.71 19.16
N LYS A 94 -6.86 -10.48 19.67
CA LYS A 94 -7.11 -11.85 20.12
C LYS A 94 -7.74 -11.89 21.50
N ALA A 95 -7.33 -11.01 22.40
CA ALA A 95 -7.95 -10.85 23.71
C ALA A 95 -9.41 -10.39 23.56
N ASP A 96 -9.66 -9.42 22.66
CA ASP A 96 -11.01 -8.95 22.30
C ASP A 96 -11.89 -10.10 21.78
N ALA A 97 -11.33 -10.96 20.92
CA ALA A 97 -12.02 -12.14 20.40
C ALA A 97 -12.25 -13.25 21.44
N ALA A 98 -11.51 -13.21 22.55
CA ALA A 98 -11.68 -14.11 23.69
C ALA A 98 -12.48 -13.45 24.84
N GLU A 99 -13.19 -12.37 24.55
CA GLU A 99 -14.04 -11.61 25.50
C GLU A 99 -13.29 -11.02 26.71
N ASN A 100 -11.95 -10.96 26.65
CA ASN A 100 -11.12 -10.36 27.70
C ASN A 100 -10.83 -8.90 27.37
N MET A 101 -11.84 -8.03 27.57
CA MET A 101 -11.78 -6.61 27.17
C MET A 101 -10.68 -5.83 27.90
N ASP A 102 -10.53 -6.01 29.22
CA ASP A 102 -9.54 -5.30 30.05
C ASP A 102 -8.10 -5.61 29.62
N LEU A 103 -7.83 -6.89 29.32
CA LEU A 103 -6.53 -7.33 28.84
C LEU A 103 -6.27 -6.81 27.42
N GLY A 104 -7.29 -6.80 26.57
CA GLY A 104 -7.25 -6.21 25.24
C GLY A 104 -6.88 -4.73 25.25
N GLU A 105 -7.47 -3.96 26.17
CA GLU A 105 -7.19 -2.55 26.37
C GLU A 105 -5.75 -2.31 26.84
N SER A 106 -5.27 -3.05 27.85
CA SER A 106 -3.89 -2.99 28.33
C SER A 106 -2.88 -3.25 27.21
N PHE A 107 -3.13 -4.26 26.37
CA PHE A 107 -2.29 -4.53 25.21
C PHE A 107 -2.33 -3.39 24.18
N MET A 108 -3.50 -2.79 23.96
CA MET A 108 -3.63 -1.67 23.02
C MET A 108 -2.91 -0.41 23.52
N GLU A 109 -2.93 -0.14 24.82
CA GLU A 109 -2.17 0.93 25.45
C GLU A 109 -0.66 0.71 25.26
N ASN A 110 -0.17 -0.50 25.58
CA ASN A 110 1.23 -0.87 25.37
C ASN A 110 1.64 -0.77 23.91
N SER A 111 0.78 -1.19 22.97
CA SER A 111 1.02 -1.02 21.54
C SER A 111 1.23 0.45 21.16
N ARG A 112 0.35 1.35 21.62
CA ARG A 112 0.46 2.80 21.36
C ARG A 112 1.75 3.37 21.96
N PHE A 113 2.11 2.97 23.17
CA PHE A 113 3.33 3.41 23.83
C PHE A 113 4.58 3.07 23.01
N PHE A 114 4.74 1.82 22.56
CA PHE A 114 5.87 1.41 21.73
C PHE A 114 5.85 2.07 20.34
N GLU A 115 4.67 2.36 19.79
CA GLU A 115 4.55 3.12 18.54
C GLU A 115 5.08 4.55 18.71
N VAL A 116 4.72 5.24 19.79
CA VAL A 116 5.20 6.59 20.13
C VAL A 116 6.72 6.58 20.39
N LEU A 117 7.24 5.57 21.09
CA LEU A 117 8.67 5.41 21.32
C LEU A 117 9.44 5.31 19.98
N ALA A 118 8.94 4.52 19.04
CA ALA A 118 9.52 4.41 17.71
C ALA A 118 9.43 5.72 16.91
N CYS A 119 8.32 6.47 17.04
CA CYS A 119 8.14 7.78 16.42
C CYS A 119 9.19 8.79 16.93
N ASN A 120 9.41 8.83 18.24
CA ASN A 120 10.39 9.72 18.85
C ASN A 120 11.82 9.35 18.42
N GLY A 121 12.15 8.06 18.39
CA GLY A 121 13.45 7.57 17.92
C GLY A 121 13.74 7.96 16.47
N ILE A 122 12.80 7.76 15.54
CA ILE A 122 13.01 8.15 14.13
C ILE A 122 13.03 9.68 13.95
N ALA A 123 12.26 10.43 14.75
CA ALA A 123 12.26 11.90 14.68
C ALA A 123 13.60 12.49 15.10
N GLN A 124 14.20 12.01 16.19
CA GLN A 124 15.55 12.41 16.62
C GLN A 124 16.59 12.06 15.56
N MET A 125 16.53 10.85 15.00
CA MET A 125 17.44 10.43 13.93
C MET A 125 17.28 11.28 12.66
N TYR A 126 16.06 11.73 12.34
CA TYR A 126 15.81 12.57 11.18
C TYR A 126 16.36 13.99 11.34
N VAL A 127 16.29 14.55 12.56
CA VAL A 127 16.89 15.85 12.88
C VAL A 127 18.42 15.78 12.76
N ASN A 128 19.02 14.71 13.27
CA ASN A 128 20.48 14.54 13.25
C ASN A 128 21.01 14.22 11.84
N ASP A 129 20.43 13.23 11.15
CA ASP A 129 20.82 12.87 9.78
C ASP A 129 19.62 12.39 8.95
N ARG A 130 19.18 13.25 8.03
CA ARG A 130 18.08 12.97 7.09
C ARG A 130 18.40 11.82 6.13
N ALA A 131 19.64 11.64 5.70
CA ALA A 131 19.98 10.61 4.73
C ALA A 131 20.04 9.24 5.41
N MET A 132 20.64 9.18 6.60
CA MET A 132 20.72 7.95 7.37
C MET A 132 19.34 7.47 7.83
N SER A 133 18.50 8.37 8.34
CA SER A 133 17.11 8.03 8.72
C SER A 133 16.32 7.45 7.54
N GLN A 134 16.43 8.06 6.35
CA GLN A 134 15.80 7.54 5.14
C GLN A 134 16.35 6.18 4.68
N LYS A 135 17.63 5.90 4.92
CA LYS A 135 18.26 4.61 4.59
C LYS A 135 17.73 3.51 5.52
N ILE A 136 17.72 3.76 6.83
CA ILE A 136 17.21 2.83 7.85
C ILE A 136 15.75 2.46 7.58
N LEU A 137 14.93 3.42 7.15
CA LEU A 137 13.53 3.17 6.80
C LEU A 137 13.34 2.19 5.64
N THR A 138 14.33 2.02 4.76
CA THR A 138 14.27 1.11 3.59
C THR A 138 15.11 -0.15 3.73
N GLN A 139 16.11 -0.12 4.60
CA GLN A 139 17.04 -1.23 4.77
C GLN A 139 16.34 -2.45 5.39
N PRO A 140 16.61 -3.67 4.90
CA PRO A 140 16.17 -4.89 5.58
C PRO A 140 16.89 -5.03 6.92
N VAL A 141 16.17 -5.51 7.94
CA VAL A 141 16.73 -5.81 9.27
C VAL A 141 16.92 -7.32 9.36
N GLU A 142 18.18 -7.77 9.39
CA GLU A 142 18.55 -9.19 9.33
C GLU A 142 18.32 -9.90 10.67
N GLU A 143 18.41 -9.16 11.79
CA GLU A 143 18.30 -9.69 13.16
C GLU A 143 16.92 -10.24 13.54
N TYR A 144 15.89 -10.11 12.71
CA TYR A 144 14.52 -10.58 13.03
C TYR A 144 13.98 -11.64 12.06
N GLY A 145 14.86 -12.33 11.34
CA GLY A 145 14.53 -13.45 10.46
C GLY A 145 14.20 -13.04 9.01
N CYS A 146 14.45 -13.96 8.08
CA CYS A 146 14.64 -13.73 6.64
C CYS A 146 13.43 -13.24 5.81
N SER A 147 12.29 -12.92 6.42
CA SER A 147 11.33 -12.09 5.69
C SER A 147 11.87 -10.67 5.76
N MET A 148 12.62 -10.25 4.73
CA MET A 148 13.21 -8.91 4.54
C MET A 148 12.14 -7.80 4.64
N LYS A 149 11.65 -7.59 5.86
CA LYS A 149 10.61 -6.65 6.23
C LYS A 149 11.33 -5.44 6.77
N THR A 150 11.62 -4.55 5.84
CA THR A 150 11.93 -3.15 6.08
C THR A 150 11.01 -2.53 7.15
N VAL A 151 11.52 -1.58 7.93
CA VAL A 151 10.76 -0.80 8.93
C VAL A 151 9.43 -0.26 8.37
N MET A 152 9.43 0.27 7.15
CA MET A 152 8.21 0.73 6.50
C MET A 152 7.20 -0.40 6.20
N LYS A 153 7.67 -1.60 5.83
CA LYS A 153 6.80 -2.74 5.50
C LYS A 153 6.09 -3.28 6.75
N ILE A 154 6.80 -3.40 7.88
CA ILE A 154 6.18 -3.85 9.14
C ILE A 154 5.13 -2.85 9.64
N SER A 155 5.42 -1.55 9.57
CA SER A 155 4.49 -0.50 9.99
C SER A 155 3.24 -0.46 9.11
N ALA A 156 3.39 -0.57 7.79
CA ALA A 156 2.27 -0.58 6.86
C ALA A 156 1.35 -1.81 7.07
N ASN A 157 1.94 -3.01 7.19
CA ASN A 157 1.17 -4.25 7.36
C ASN A 157 0.36 -4.27 8.66
N ASN A 158 0.90 -3.71 9.74
CA ASN A 158 0.24 -3.66 11.05
C ASN A 158 -0.60 -2.39 11.28
N LYS A 159 -0.76 -1.55 10.23
CA LYS A 159 -1.53 -0.29 10.29
C LYS A 159 -1.06 0.63 11.42
N LEU A 160 0.26 0.78 11.61
CA LEU A 160 0.86 1.71 12.58
C LEU A 160 0.83 3.13 11.99
N MET A 161 -0.32 3.79 12.14
CA MET A 161 -0.64 5.05 11.45
C MET A 161 0.15 6.24 12.01
N GLN A 162 0.47 6.26 13.31
CA GLN A 162 1.24 7.35 13.91
C GLN A 162 2.67 7.33 13.36
N PHE A 163 3.27 6.13 13.30
CA PHE A 163 4.61 5.97 12.74
C PHE A 163 4.67 6.33 11.25
N MET A 164 3.69 5.88 10.46
CA MET A 164 3.62 6.23 9.03
C MET A 164 3.34 7.72 8.79
N GLY A 165 2.69 8.40 9.73
CA GLY A 165 2.43 9.83 9.70
C GLY A 165 3.64 10.71 9.98
N THR A 166 4.74 10.15 10.51
CA THR A 166 5.96 10.92 10.81
C THR A 166 6.57 11.58 9.56
N THR A 167 7.15 12.76 9.75
CA THR A 167 7.77 13.54 8.67
C THR A 167 8.87 12.77 7.91
N ALA A 168 9.61 11.90 8.61
CA ALA A 168 10.65 11.06 8.02
C ALA A 168 10.05 10.06 7.01
N CYS A 169 9.01 9.32 7.42
CA CYS A 169 8.28 8.38 6.56
C CYS A 169 7.61 9.10 5.38
N GLN A 170 6.96 10.24 5.62
CA GLN A 170 6.28 11.01 4.57
C GLN A 170 7.27 11.58 3.54
N THR A 171 8.43 12.07 3.99
CA THR A 171 9.49 12.55 3.07
C THR A 171 10.03 11.40 2.22
N LYS A 172 10.22 10.21 2.82
CA LYS A 172 10.67 9.02 2.09
C LYS A 172 9.63 8.52 1.09
N LEU A 173 8.35 8.45 1.46
CA LEU A 173 7.25 8.11 0.56
C LEU A 173 7.16 9.09 -0.62
N LYS A 174 7.30 10.39 -0.36
CA LYS A 174 7.34 11.42 -1.41
C LYS A 174 8.53 11.25 -2.36
N SER A 175 9.69 10.85 -1.83
CA SER A 175 10.86 10.51 -2.65
C SER A 175 10.62 9.27 -3.51
N ILE A 176 10.03 8.21 -2.94
CA ILE A 176 9.68 6.99 -3.67
C ILE A 176 8.65 7.31 -4.77
N TRP A 177 7.65 8.12 -4.46
CA TRP A 177 6.62 8.56 -5.41
C TRP A 177 7.18 9.32 -6.61
N ARG A 178 8.19 10.17 -6.40
CA ARG A 178 8.89 10.89 -7.47
C ARG A 178 9.94 10.06 -8.20
N GLY A 179 10.33 8.91 -7.66
CA GLY A 179 11.40 8.08 -8.20
C GLY A 179 12.73 8.84 -8.26
N HIS A 180 13.35 8.88 -9.43
CA HIS A 180 14.64 9.53 -9.65
C HIS A 180 14.55 11.03 -9.97
N MET A 181 13.35 11.61 -10.01
CA MET A 181 13.17 13.04 -10.28
C MET A 181 13.38 13.89 -9.04
N SER A 182 13.85 15.13 -9.26
CA SER A 182 13.92 16.13 -8.19
C SER A 182 12.55 16.41 -7.56
N ILE A 183 12.56 16.63 -6.24
CA ILE A 183 11.38 17.00 -5.46
C ILE A 183 10.88 18.41 -5.80
N LEU A 184 11.76 19.25 -6.36
CA LEU A 184 11.50 20.65 -6.70
C LEU A 184 10.68 20.83 -7.98
N THR A 185 10.58 19.81 -8.84
CA THR A 185 9.82 19.90 -10.10
C THR A 185 8.33 20.14 -9.81
N SER A 186 7.72 21.15 -10.43
CA SER A 186 6.30 21.46 -10.28
C SER A 186 5.43 20.34 -10.89
N ARG A 187 4.20 20.19 -10.40
CA ARG A 187 3.27 19.15 -10.88
C ARG A 187 2.85 19.40 -12.32
N GLU A 188 2.59 20.65 -12.66
CA GLU A 188 2.19 21.08 -14.01
C GLU A 188 3.28 20.76 -15.05
N MET A 189 4.55 20.97 -14.70
CA MET A 189 5.66 20.62 -15.58
C MET A 189 5.70 19.12 -15.87
N ILE A 190 5.39 18.27 -14.89
CA ILE A 190 5.33 16.81 -15.09
C ILE A 190 4.20 16.46 -16.08
N VAL A 191 3.01 17.04 -15.90
CA VAL A 191 1.86 16.80 -16.80
C VAL A 191 2.18 17.30 -18.22
N LEU A 192 2.78 18.47 -18.36
CA LEU A 192 3.20 19.02 -19.65
C LEU A 192 4.21 18.10 -20.36
N CYS A 193 5.17 17.54 -19.63
CA CYS A 193 6.17 16.62 -20.19
C CYS A 193 5.59 15.27 -20.63
N ILE A 194 4.42 14.86 -20.12
CA ILE A 194 3.71 13.67 -20.60
C ILE A 194 3.18 13.90 -22.03
N PHE A 195 2.61 15.09 -22.29
CA PHE A 195 2.13 15.47 -23.63
C PHE A 195 3.26 15.84 -24.58
N LEU A 196 4.33 16.43 -24.05
CA LEU A 196 5.43 16.99 -24.81
C LEU A 196 6.77 16.42 -24.30
N PRO A 197 7.18 15.22 -24.76
CA PRO A 197 8.40 14.56 -24.32
C PRO A 197 9.69 15.37 -24.58
N PHE A 198 9.66 16.34 -25.50
CA PHE A 198 10.80 17.21 -25.80
C PHE A 198 11.21 18.12 -24.63
N LEU A 199 10.36 18.33 -23.62
CA LEU A 199 10.66 19.14 -22.43
C LEU A 199 11.41 18.37 -21.34
N ILE A 200 11.52 17.04 -21.45
CA ILE A 200 12.15 16.17 -20.46
C ILE A 200 13.63 16.52 -20.18
N PRO A 201 14.44 16.97 -21.18
CA PRO A 201 15.80 17.46 -20.94
C PRO A 201 15.93 18.68 -20.00
N ARG A 202 14.82 19.36 -19.68
CA ARG A 202 14.81 20.48 -18.73
C ARG A 202 14.67 20.01 -17.28
N ILE A 203 14.31 18.75 -17.05
CA ILE A 203 14.07 18.20 -15.71
C ILE A 203 15.39 17.81 -15.05
N LYS A 204 15.54 18.17 -13.76
CA LYS A 204 16.69 17.75 -12.94
C LYS A 204 16.45 16.33 -12.38
N PHE A 205 17.32 15.40 -12.74
CA PHE A 205 17.34 14.04 -12.21
C PHE A 205 18.35 13.90 -11.06
N LEU A 206 17.98 13.15 -10.02
CA LEU A 206 18.86 12.86 -8.89
C LEU A 206 19.82 11.71 -9.23
N ARG A 207 21.08 11.85 -8.82
CA ARG A 207 22.07 10.78 -8.89
C ARG A 207 21.74 9.67 -7.88
N HIS A 208 21.81 8.41 -8.32
CA HIS A 208 21.67 7.26 -7.42
C HIS A 208 22.94 7.11 -6.57
N THR A 209 22.94 7.61 -5.34
CA THR A 209 24.07 7.43 -4.42
C THR A 209 23.98 6.06 -3.75
N ASN A 210 24.60 5.04 -4.36
CA ASN A 210 24.82 3.73 -3.74
C ASN A 210 25.91 3.83 -2.67
N GLY A 211 25.61 4.48 -1.54
CA GLY A 211 26.42 4.39 -0.33
C GLY A 211 27.83 5.01 -0.35
N GLU A 212 28.29 5.58 -1.46
CA GLU A 212 29.54 6.34 -1.47
C GLU A 212 29.40 7.67 -0.71
N LYS A 213 30.47 8.02 0.00
CA LYS A 213 30.59 9.28 0.74
C LYS A 213 30.18 10.44 -0.18
N ARG A 214 29.44 11.40 0.36
CA ARG A 214 29.14 12.66 -0.34
C ARG A 214 30.46 13.38 -0.58
N ASP A 215 31.11 13.10 -1.70
CA ASP A 215 31.98 14.10 -2.31
C ASP A 215 31.14 15.35 -2.56
N ASN A 216 31.75 16.53 -2.49
CA ASN A 216 31.16 17.85 -2.79
C ASN A 216 30.70 18.01 -4.26
N LYS A 217 30.16 16.97 -4.88
CA LYS A 217 29.63 16.95 -6.25
C LYS A 217 28.13 17.26 -6.19
N GLU A 218 27.66 18.05 -7.14
CA GLU A 218 26.24 18.41 -7.26
C GLU A 218 25.36 17.13 -7.30
N PRO A 219 24.22 17.09 -6.59
CA PRO A 219 23.37 15.89 -6.51
C PRO A 219 22.58 15.62 -7.80
N PHE A 220 22.72 16.49 -8.80
CA PHE A 220 21.92 16.50 -10.02
C PHE A 220 22.75 16.01 -11.21
N LEU A 221 22.15 15.15 -12.03
CA LEU A 221 22.71 14.73 -13.31
C LEU A 221 22.45 15.81 -14.36
N ARG A 222 23.45 16.11 -15.19
CA ARG A 222 23.27 16.94 -16.39
C ARG A 222 22.96 16.06 -17.58
N ILE A 223 22.04 16.51 -18.43
CA ILE A 223 21.59 15.74 -19.59
C ILE A 223 22.53 16.04 -20.76
N ASN A 224 23.12 14.98 -21.31
CA ASN A 224 24.00 15.06 -22.46
C ASN A 224 23.24 14.63 -23.72
N TRP A 225 23.37 15.43 -24.78
CA TRP A 225 22.73 15.17 -26.07
C TRP A 225 23.45 14.06 -26.86
N CYS A 226 24.77 13.90 -26.68
CA CYS A 226 25.51 12.74 -27.15
C CYS A 226 25.23 11.57 -26.21
N GLY A 227 24.40 10.62 -26.65
CA GLY A 227 23.74 9.56 -25.87
C GLY A 227 24.63 8.50 -25.24
N CYS A 228 25.55 8.88 -24.36
CA CYS A 228 26.25 7.96 -23.47
C CYS A 228 25.98 8.35 -22.02
N THR A 229 25.42 7.42 -21.25
CA THR A 229 25.32 7.54 -19.80
C THR A 229 26.69 7.35 -19.18
N ASP A 230 27.20 8.39 -18.51
CA ASP A 230 28.41 8.28 -17.69
C ASP A 230 28.03 8.63 -16.26
N SER A 231 27.70 7.58 -15.49
CA SER A 231 27.33 7.69 -14.09
C SER A 231 28.48 8.22 -13.23
N SER A 232 29.75 8.09 -13.65
CA SER A 232 30.93 8.60 -12.94
C SER A 232 31.11 10.11 -13.14
N LYS A 233 30.83 10.61 -14.36
CA LYS A 233 30.89 12.05 -14.69
C LYS A 233 29.59 12.82 -14.44
N GLY A 234 28.54 12.15 -13.95
CA GLY A 234 27.25 12.80 -13.68
C GLY A 234 26.47 13.18 -14.95
N LYS A 235 26.68 12.45 -16.05
CA LYS A 235 25.99 12.67 -17.33
C LYS A 235 24.92 11.61 -17.57
N LEU A 236 23.72 12.05 -17.94
CA LEU A 236 22.58 11.18 -18.28
C LEU A 236 22.25 11.35 -19.78
N GLY A 237 22.16 10.26 -20.52
CA GLY A 237 21.71 10.28 -21.92
C GLY A 237 20.21 10.61 -22.02
N ILE A 238 19.76 11.10 -23.18
CA ILE A 238 18.35 11.46 -23.40
C ILE A 238 17.43 10.24 -23.27
N ILE A 239 17.80 9.10 -23.87
CA ILE A 239 16.99 7.86 -23.81
C ILE A 239 16.86 7.37 -22.38
N ASP A 240 17.97 7.40 -21.62
CA ASP A 240 17.96 7.03 -20.20
C ASP A 240 17.12 8.02 -19.38
N ALA A 241 17.18 9.33 -19.68
CA ALA A 241 16.33 10.32 -19.04
C ALA A 241 14.84 10.08 -19.30
N LEU A 242 14.47 9.71 -20.54
CA LEU A 242 13.11 9.32 -20.92
C LEU A 242 12.67 8.06 -20.15
N TYR A 243 13.52 7.04 -20.11
CA TYR A 243 13.24 5.80 -19.37
C TYR A 243 13.06 6.07 -17.87
N LEU A 244 13.95 6.84 -17.24
CA LEU A 244 13.84 7.22 -15.84
C LEU A 244 12.56 8.03 -15.56
N PHE A 245 12.17 8.90 -16.48
CA PHE A 245 10.93 9.69 -16.37
C PHE A 245 9.69 8.79 -16.41
N TYR A 246 9.54 7.93 -17.42
CA TYR A 246 8.37 7.04 -17.55
C TYR A 246 8.37 5.87 -16.55
N SER A 247 9.52 5.52 -15.97
CA SER A 247 9.60 4.49 -14.93
C SER A 247 9.02 4.97 -13.57
N ALA A 248 9.03 6.29 -13.33
CA ALA A 248 8.62 6.87 -12.06
C ALA A 248 7.12 6.64 -11.72
N PRO A 249 6.76 6.43 -10.43
CA PRO A 249 5.37 6.20 -10.05
C PRO A 249 4.44 7.38 -10.36
N VAL A 250 4.91 8.61 -10.16
CA VAL A 250 4.11 9.83 -10.41
C VAL A 250 3.71 9.98 -11.88
N THR A 251 4.59 9.64 -12.83
CA THR A 251 4.28 9.74 -14.26
C THR A 251 3.29 8.65 -14.65
N LYS A 252 3.51 7.41 -14.23
CA LYS A 252 2.56 6.30 -14.39
C LYS A 252 1.16 6.64 -13.85
N PHE A 253 1.10 7.28 -12.69
CA PHE A 253 -0.17 7.74 -12.11
C PHE A 253 -0.88 8.76 -13.00
N TRP A 254 -0.21 9.83 -13.44
CA TRP A 254 -0.82 10.85 -14.29
C TRP A 254 -1.20 10.32 -15.67
N THR A 255 -0.37 9.46 -16.27
CA THR A 255 -0.73 8.78 -17.53
C THR A 255 -1.99 7.92 -17.36
N ASN A 256 -2.13 7.20 -16.24
CA ASN A 256 -3.34 6.44 -15.95
C ASN A 256 -4.58 7.35 -15.78
N VAL A 257 -4.43 8.49 -15.07
CA VAL A 257 -5.51 9.47 -14.92
C VAL A 257 -5.95 10.02 -16.28
N ILE A 258 -5.01 10.44 -17.12
CA ILE A 258 -5.28 10.96 -18.48
C ILE A 258 -5.96 9.88 -19.33
N SER A 259 -5.41 8.66 -19.32
CA SER A 259 -6.00 7.51 -20.01
C SER A 259 -7.44 7.24 -19.57
N CYS A 260 -7.75 7.37 -18.28
CA CYS A 260 -9.10 7.17 -17.77
C CYS A 260 -10.06 8.29 -18.23
N ILE A 261 -9.62 9.55 -18.23
CA ILE A 261 -10.43 10.68 -18.72
C ILE A 261 -10.74 10.51 -20.22
N VAL A 262 -9.74 10.14 -21.03
CA VAL A 262 -9.92 9.88 -22.46
C VAL A 262 -10.88 8.71 -22.69
N MET A 263 -10.70 7.61 -21.96
CA MET A 263 -11.60 6.46 -22.02
C MET A 263 -13.04 6.84 -21.68
N LEU A 264 -13.27 7.65 -20.64
CA LEU A 264 -14.61 8.13 -20.27
C LEU A 264 -15.22 9.02 -21.33
N PHE A 265 -14.42 9.90 -21.94
CA PHE A 265 -14.87 10.73 -23.04
C PHE A 265 -15.29 9.88 -24.24
N CYS A 266 -14.46 8.92 -24.67
CA CYS A 266 -14.79 7.99 -25.74
C CYS A 266 -16.03 7.14 -25.41
N PHE A 267 -16.15 6.64 -24.17
CA PHE A 267 -17.29 5.83 -23.77
C PHE A 267 -18.58 6.66 -23.70
N SER A 268 -18.52 7.89 -23.21
CA SER A 268 -19.64 8.83 -23.22
C SER A 268 -20.06 9.19 -24.63
N PHE A 269 -19.09 9.45 -25.53
CA PHE A 269 -19.36 9.70 -26.95
C PHE A 269 -20.11 8.51 -27.56
N PHE A 270 -19.59 7.30 -27.39
CA PHE A 270 -20.21 6.07 -27.90
C PHE A 270 -21.66 5.87 -27.43
N VAL A 271 -21.94 6.05 -26.13
CA VAL A 271 -23.31 5.88 -25.58
C VAL A 271 -24.29 6.95 -26.11
N LEU A 272 -23.78 8.14 -26.45
CA LEU A 272 -24.59 9.26 -26.93
C LEU A 272 -24.84 9.21 -28.45
N THR A 273 -23.83 8.90 -29.26
CA THR A 273 -23.90 9.03 -30.73
C THR A 273 -23.99 7.71 -31.48
N ASP A 274 -23.26 6.68 -31.03
CA ASP A 274 -22.95 5.53 -31.88
C ASP A 274 -23.72 4.26 -31.49
N LEU A 275 -24.53 4.33 -30.44
CA LEU A 275 -25.27 3.18 -29.92
C LEU A 275 -26.48 2.83 -30.82
N HIS A 276 -26.22 1.99 -31.84
CA HIS A 276 -27.22 1.51 -32.80
C HIS A 276 -27.58 0.03 -32.57
N PRO A 277 -28.82 -0.39 -32.89
CA PRO A 277 -29.23 -1.79 -32.84
C PRO A 277 -28.40 -2.63 -33.81
N TYR A 278 -28.10 -3.87 -33.42
CA TYR A 278 -27.33 -4.82 -34.22
C TYR A 278 -28.13 -5.22 -35.47
N THR A 279 -28.02 -4.44 -36.54
CA THR A 279 -28.81 -4.63 -37.77
C THR A 279 -27.93 -4.90 -38.98
N ASP A 280 -26.78 -4.22 -39.10
CA ASP A 280 -26.00 -4.24 -40.36
C ASP A 280 -24.62 -4.90 -40.26
N GLY A 281 -24.31 -5.59 -39.16
CA GLY A 281 -23.02 -6.29 -38.99
C GLY A 281 -21.78 -5.37 -38.98
N GLN A 282 -21.96 -4.06 -39.03
CA GLN A 282 -20.89 -3.07 -39.00
C GLN A 282 -20.73 -2.53 -37.57
N PHE A 283 -19.63 -2.90 -36.93
CA PHE A 283 -19.22 -2.35 -35.66
C PHE A 283 -18.55 -0.98 -35.88
N SER A 284 -18.94 0.03 -35.11
CA SER A 284 -18.25 1.34 -35.13
C SER A 284 -16.81 1.19 -34.63
N LEU A 285 -15.87 1.92 -35.20
CA LEU A 285 -14.47 1.96 -34.72
C LEU A 285 -14.39 2.34 -33.23
N MET A 286 -15.30 3.20 -32.76
CA MET A 286 -15.37 3.61 -31.36
C MET A 286 -15.76 2.46 -30.44
N GLU A 287 -16.59 1.53 -30.91
CA GLU A 287 -17.02 0.36 -30.15
C GLU A 287 -15.85 -0.61 -29.93
N TYR A 288 -15.10 -0.92 -31.00
CA TYR A 288 -13.91 -1.75 -30.88
C TYR A 288 -12.87 -1.13 -29.95
N LEU A 289 -12.70 0.19 -30.01
CA LEU A 289 -11.81 0.91 -29.13
C LEU A 289 -12.21 0.73 -27.66
N ILE A 290 -13.50 0.85 -27.32
CA ILE A 290 -13.99 0.67 -25.95
C ILE A 290 -13.86 -0.79 -25.50
N PHE A 291 -14.21 -1.76 -26.33
CA PHE A 291 -14.03 -3.18 -26.01
C PHE A 291 -12.57 -3.53 -25.77
N GLY A 292 -11.67 -3.04 -26.64
CA GLY A 292 -10.23 -3.15 -26.44
C GLY A 292 -9.80 -2.52 -25.12
N TRP A 293 -10.29 -1.33 -24.78
CA TRP A 293 -9.95 -0.66 -23.53
C TRP A 293 -10.40 -1.44 -22.30
N ILE A 294 -11.65 -1.92 -22.27
CA ILE A 294 -12.15 -2.74 -21.16
C ILE A 294 -11.37 -4.04 -21.05
N LEU A 295 -11.01 -4.67 -22.18
CA LEU A 295 -10.14 -5.84 -22.19
C LEU A 295 -8.78 -5.53 -21.56
N THR A 296 -8.17 -4.38 -21.86
CA THR A 296 -6.93 -3.98 -21.19
C THR A 296 -7.08 -3.79 -19.68
N LEU A 297 -8.23 -3.27 -19.21
CA LEU A 297 -8.53 -3.18 -17.76
C LEU A 297 -8.66 -4.57 -17.13
N VAL A 298 -9.32 -5.52 -17.80
CA VAL A 298 -9.41 -6.91 -17.33
C VAL A 298 -8.02 -7.56 -17.26
N LEU A 299 -7.18 -7.35 -18.27
CA LEU A 299 -5.80 -7.84 -18.27
C LEU A 299 -4.95 -7.23 -17.15
N GLU A 300 -5.16 -5.95 -16.83
CA GLU A 300 -4.48 -5.28 -15.73
C GLU A 300 -4.88 -5.89 -14.37
N GLU A 301 -6.17 -6.22 -14.15
CA GLU A 301 -6.60 -6.93 -12.95
C GLU A 301 -5.97 -8.33 -12.85
N LEU A 302 -5.88 -9.05 -13.97
CA LEU A 302 -5.19 -10.35 -14.03
C LEU A 302 -3.70 -10.21 -13.69
N ARG A 303 -3.02 -9.18 -14.22
CA ARG A 303 -1.61 -8.88 -13.92
C ARG A 303 -1.42 -8.62 -12.43
N GLN A 304 -2.32 -7.87 -11.79
CA GLN A 304 -2.28 -7.59 -10.35
C GLN A 304 -2.41 -8.87 -9.50
N ILE A 305 -3.28 -9.80 -9.89
CA ILE A 305 -3.43 -11.10 -9.22
C ILE A 305 -2.14 -11.92 -9.33
N CYS A 306 -1.50 -11.93 -10.51
CA CYS A 306 -0.27 -12.67 -10.77
C CYS A 306 0.94 -12.13 -9.96
N GLN A 307 1.07 -10.81 -9.79
CA GLN A 307 2.22 -10.18 -9.14
C GLN A 307 2.22 -10.26 -7.60
N ARG A 308 1.15 -10.77 -6.96
CA ARG A 308 1.12 -10.90 -5.49
C ARG A 308 2.06 -12.01 -4.99
N GLU A 309 2.77 -11.72 -3.91
CA GLU A 309 3.90 -12.48 -3.34
C GLU A 309 3.57 -13.90 -2.82
N HIS A 310 2.28 -14.30 -2.76
CA HIS A 310 1.91 -15.63 -2.22
C HIS A 310 2.28 -16.76 -3.18
N ARG A 311 2.72 -17.94 -2.71
CA ARG A 311 3.09 -19.05 -3.61
C ARG A 311 1.91 -19.72 -4.33
N SER A 312 0.71 -19.68 -3.76
CA SER A 312 -0.50 -20.31 -4.32
C SER A 312 -1.45 -19.29 -4.96
N LEU A 313 -1.92 -19.57 -6.18
CA LEU A 313 -2.88 -18.70 -6.91
C LEU A 313 -4.21 -18.51 -6.14
N ARG A 314 -4.72 -19.56 -5.48
CA ARG A 314 -5.93 -19.45 -4.65
C ARG A 314 -5.75 -18.49 -3.49
N HIS A 315 -4.57 -18.52 -2.86
CA HIS A 315 -4.24 -17.60 -1.78
C HIS A 315 -4.01 -16.16 -2.30
N ARG A 316 -3.43 -16.00 -3.49
CA ARG A 316 -3.34 -14.69 -4.17
C ARG A 316 -4.73 -14.10 -4.41
N LEU A 317 -5.64 -14.88 -5.00
CA LEU A 317 -7.00 -14.45 -5.30
C LEU A 317 -7.81 -14.16 -4.03
N CYS A 318 -7.74 -15.02 -3.02
CA CYS A 318 -8.42 -14.79 -1.74
C CYS A 318 -7.90 -13.54 -1.02
N SER A 319 -6.59 -13.26 -1.12
CA SER A 319 -6.00 -12.01 -0.62
C SER A 319 -6.48 -10.80 -1.42
N TRP A 320 -6.55 -10.93 -2.76
CA TRP A 320 -6.98 -9.87 -3.67
C TRP A 320 -8.46 -9.51 -3.50
N TRP A 321 -9.32 -10.51 -3.27
CA TRP A 321 -10.75 -10.31 -3.05
C TRP A 321 -11.08 -9.59 -1.73
N LYS A 322 -10.13 -9.42 -0.81
CA LYS A 322 -10.38 -8.70 0.44
C LYS A 322 -10.49 -7.19 0.24
N ASP A 323 -9.89 -6.66 -0.82
CA ASP A 323 -9.91 -5.23 -1.11
C ASP A 323 -11.22 -4.83 -1.78
N ALA A 324 -11.93 -3.85 -1.21
CA ALA A 324 -13.25 -3.43 -1.71
C ALA A 324 -13.19 -2.82 -3.12
N TRP A 325 -12.10 -2.13 -3.47
CA TRP A 325 -11.88 -1.55 -4.79
C TRP A 325 -11.77 -2.63 -5.88
N ASN A 326 -11.08 -3.74 -5.58
CA ASN A 326 -10.96 -4.85 -6.52
C ASN A 326 -12.33 -5.51 -6.78
N LYS A 327 -13.15 -5.66 -5.74
CA LYS A 327 -14.53 -6.17 -5.90
C LYS A 327 -15.36 -5.24 -6.80
N TYR A 328 -15.22 -3.93 -6.59
CA TYR A 328 -15.89 -2.93 -7.40
C TYR A 328 -15.47 -3.01 -8.88
N ASP A 329 -14.19 -3.20 -9.15
CA ASP A 329 -13.67 -3.34 -10.51
C ASP A 329 -14.17 -4.62 -11.22
N VAL A 330 -14.29 -5.74 -10.50
CA VAL A 330 -14.94 -6.95 -11.03
C VAL A 330 -16.40 -6.70 -11.34
N PHE A 331 -17.13 -6.10 -10.40
CA PHE A 331 -18.55 -5.79 -10.57
C PHE A 331 -18.78 -4.94 -11.82
N MET A 332 -17.92 -3.93 -12.04
CA MET A 332 -17.94 -3.08 -13.23
C MET A 332 -17.73 -3.85 -14.53
N ASN A 333 -16.72 -4.71 -14.56
CA ASN A 333 -16.46 -5.54 -15.73
C ASN A 333 -17.62 -6.50 -16.03
N VAL A 334 -18.27 -7.05 -15.00
CA VAL A 334 -19.45 -7.91 -15.15
C VAL A 334 -20.65 -7.13 -15.69
N LEU A 335 -20.92 -5.92 -15.19
CA LEU A 335 -21.98 -5.05 -15.73
C LEU A 335 -21.73 -4.69 -17.20
N PHE A 336 -20.46 -4.45 -17.56
CA PHE A 336 -20.09 -4.20 -18.95
C PHE A 336 -20.34 -5.42 -19.84
N LEU A 337 -19.92 -6.62 -19.42
CA LEU A 337 -20.20 -7.85 -20.14
C LEU A 337 -21.71 -8.10 -20.28
N LEU A 338 -22.49 -7.83 -19.24
CA LEU A 338 -23.95 -7.92 -19.29
C LEU A 338 -24.54 -6.93 -20.31
N SER A 339 -24.03 -5.71 -20.39
CA SER A 339 -24.43 -4.70 -21.39
C SER A 339 -24.16 -5.18 -22.81
N VAL A 340 -23.02 -5.84 -23.03
CA VAL A 340 -22.65 -6.44 -24.32
C VAL A 340 -23.57 -7.62 -24.66
N VAL A 341 -23.81 -8.54 -23.72
CA VAL A 341 -24.70 -9.69 -23.93
C VAL A 341 -26.14 -9.25 -24.22
N LEU A 342 -26.68 -8.28 -23.48
CA LEU A 342 -28.01 -7.70 -23.72
C LEU A 342 -28.11 -7.10 -25.12
N ARG A 343 -27.03 -6.48 -25.62
CA ARG A 343 -27.02 -5.94 -26.98
C ARG A 343 -27.10 -7.02 -28.06
N PHE A 344 -26.44 -8.17 -27.85
CA PHE A 344 -26.52 -9.30 -28.78
C PHE A 344 -27.84 -10.06 -28.67
N ALA A 345 -28.43 -10.12 -27.47
CA ALA A 345 -29.64 -10.91 -27.21
C ALA A 345 -30.94 -10.20 -27.61
N LEU A 346 -30.98 -8.86 -27.63
CA LEU A 346 -32.21 -8.11 -27.92
C LEU A 346 -32.23 -7.60 -29.37
N HIS A 347 -33.12 -8.20 -30.18
CA HIS A 347 -33.43 -7.74 -31.54
C HIS A 347 -34.34 -6.49 -31.53
N GLN A 348 -34.43 -5.81 -32.68
CA GLN A 348 -34.77 -4.38 -32.86
C GLN A 348 -35.87 -3.76 -31.96
N ASP A 349 -36.92 -4.49 -31.60
CA ASP A 349 -38.07 -3.92 -30.88
C ASP A 349 -37.78 -3.57 -29.41
N ASN A 350 -36.76 -4.18 -28.78
CA ASN A 350 -36.45 -3.99 -27.36
C ASN A 350 -35.06 -3.40 -27.09
N PHE A 351 -34.57 -2.46 -27.91
CA PHE A 351 -33.22 -1.87 -27.72
C PHE A 351 -33.09 -0.92 -26.51
N LYS A 352 -34.21 -0.37 -26.01
CA LYS A 352 -34.25 0.56 -24.87
C LYS A 352 -33.49 0.06 -23.62
N PRO A 353 -33.72 -1.17 -23.12
CA PRO A 353 -33.00 -1.72 -21.96
C PRO A 353 -31.48 -1.86 -22.17
N ALA A 354 -31.01 -2.17 -23.38
CA ALA A 354 -29.56 -2.24 -23.66
C ALA A 354 -28.91 -0.86 -23.48
N ARG A 355 -29.53 0.19 -24.01
CA ARG A 355 -29.08 1.58 -23.81
C ARG A 355 -29.10 2.02 -22.35
N MET A 356 -30.13 1.64 -21.61
CA MET A 356 -30.20 1.88 -20.17
C MET A 356 -29.03 1.20 -19.45
N MET A 357 -28.74 -0.06 -19.76
CA MET A 357 -27.63 -0.79 -19.13
C MET A 357 -26.25 -0.17 -19.42
N TYR A 358 -25.99 0.27 -20.66
CA TYR A 358 -24.76 0.99 -21.00
C TYR A 358 -24.66 2.33 -20.26
N SER A 359 -25.77 3.07 -20.12
CA SER A 359 -25.78 4.34 -19.38
C SER A 359 -25.51 4.15 -17.88
N VAL A 360 -26.06 3.11 -17.27
CA VAL A 360 -25.77 2.74 -15.88
C VAL A 360 -24.31 2.33 -15.72
N THR A 361 -23.80 1.53 -16.66
CA THR A 361 -22.38 1.12 -16.66
C THR A 361 -21.46 2.34 -16.77
N LEU A 362 -21.76 3.30 -17.65
CA LEU A 362 -21.03 4.57 -17.75
C LEU A 362 -21.05 5.37 -16.45
N ALA A 363 -22.21 5.47 -15.78
CA ALA A 363 -22.32 6.17 -14.51
C ALA A 363 -21.39 5.59 -13.43
N PHE A 364 -21.29 4.26 -13.34
CA PHE A 364 -20.35 3.66 -12.42
C PHE A 364 -18.88 3.83 -12.86
N PHE A 365 -18.56 3.88 -14.16
CA PHE A 365 -17.20 4.21 -14.61
C PHE A 365 -16.80 5.64 -14.20
N PHE A 366 -17.75 6.59 -14.17
CA PHE A 366 -17.52 7.90 -13.58
C PHE A 366 -17.24 7.81 -12.07
N MET A 367 -18.01 7.03 -11.32
CA MET A 367 -17.77 6.81 -9.89
C MET A 367 -16.38 6.22 -9.61
N ARG A 368 -15.85 5.37 -10.51
CA ARG A 368 -14.47 4.85 -10.43
C ARG A 368 -13.42 5.96 -10.38
N THR A 369 -13.63 7.09 -11.06
CA THR A 369 -12.67 8.21 -11.07
C THR A 369 -12.40 8.80 -9.67
N LEU A 370 -13.31 8.60 -8.72
CA LEU A 370 -13.15 9.05 -7.34
C LEU A 370 -11.88 8.50 -6.68
N GLN A 371 -11.42 7.32 -7.08
CA GLN A 371 -10.20 6.73 -6.54
C GLN A 371 -8.95 7.59 -6.80
N PHE A 372 -8.88 8.30 -7.95
CA PHE A 372 -7.74 9.17 -8.26
C PHE A 372 -7.68 10.39 -7.34
N PHE A 373 -8.84 10.91 -6.92
CA PHE A 373 -8.90 12.04 -6.00
C PHE A 373 -8.42 11.69 -4.58
N TYR A 374 -8.33 10.40 -4.22
CA TYR A 374 -7.78 9.96 -2.94
C TYR A 374 -6.32 10.38 -2.74
N VAL A 375 -5.53 10.42 -3.83
CA VAL A 375 -4.09 10.74 -3.79
C VAL A 375 -3.85 12.26 -3.61
N ALA A 376 -4.84 13.10 -3.93
CA ALA A 376 -4.69 14.54 -3.82
C ALA A 376 -4.62 14.97 -2.36
N LYS A 377 -3.56 15.73 -1.98
CA LYS A 377 -3.30 16.17 -0.60
C LYS A 377 -4.49 16.83 0.09
N ASN A 378 -5.27 17.63 -0.64
CA ASN A 378 -6.38 18.41 -0.09
C ASN A 378 -7.74 17.69 -0.20
N THR A 379 -7.93 16.89 -1.26
CA THR A 379 -9.21 16.23 -1.56
C THR A 379 -9.31 14.85 -0.91
N GLY A 380 -8.20 14.13 -0.77
CA GLY A 380 -8.15 12.80 -0.17
C GLY A 380 -8.77 12.75 1.25
N PRO A 381 -8.35 13.61 2.20
CA PRO A 381 -8.96 13.65 3.52
C PRO A 381 -10.47 13.95 3.50
N LYS A 382 -10.93 14.82 2.59
CA LYS A 382 -12.35 15.15 2.43
C LYS A 382 -13.16 13.94 1.97
N ILE A 383 -12.65 13.17 1.01
CA ILE A 383 -13.30 11.94 0.53
C ILE A 383 -13.38 10.89 1.65
N ILE A 384 -12.31 10.74 2.45
CA ILE A 384 -12.32 9.84 3.62
C ILE A 384 -13.38 10.28 4.64
N MET A 385 -13.50 11.58 4.87
CA MET A 385 -14.51 12.14 5.77
C MET A 385 -15.93 11.88 5.28
N ILE A 386 -16.21 12.13 3.99
CA ILE A 386 -17.50 11.81 3.36
C ILE A 386 -17.81 10.32 3.52
N ARG A 387 -16.85 9.43 3.24
CA ARG A 387 -17.06 7.98 3.41
C ARG A 387 -17.44 7.61 4.85
N LYS A 388 -16.77 8.19 5.85
CA LYS A 388 -17.09 7.96 7.26
C LYS A 388 -18.48 8.48 7.62
N MET A 389 -18.84 9.65 7.12
CA MET A 389 -20.17 10.23 7.33
C MET A 389 -21.27 9.38 6.70
N VAL A 390 -21.07 8.88 5.49
CA VAL A 390 -22.05 7.99 4.83
C VAL A 390 -22.25 6.70 5.63
N SER A 391 -21.18 6.11 6.15
CA SER A 391 -21.27 4.91 6.99
C SER A 391 -22.02 5.18 8.32
N ASP A 392 -21.83 6.35 8.92
CA ASP A 392 -22.54 6.75 10.15
C ASP A 392 -24.03 6.99 9.86
N ILE A 393 -24.34 7.65 8.75
CA ILE A 393 -25.73 7.85 8.29
C ILE A 393 -26.41 6.51 8.02
N GLU A 394 -25.75 5.58 7.33
CA GLU A 394 -26.28 4.24 7.06
C GLU A 394 -26.63 3.51 8.36
N THR A 395 -25.74 3.52 9.35
CA THR A 395 -26.02 2.90 10.66
C THR A 395 -27.20 3.56 11.39
N LYS A 396 -27.33 4.89 11.31
CA LYS A 396 -28.44 5.63 11.91
C LYS A 396 -29.76 5.36 11.21
N CYS A 397 -29.77 5.32 9.87
CA CYS A 397 -30.96 5.00 9.09
C CYS A 397 -31.44 3.57 9.38
N ILE A 398 -30.53 2.60 9.47
CA ILE A 398 -30.87 1.22 9.83
C ILE A 398 -31.44 1.17 11.25
N ALA A 399 -30.82 1.86 12.21
CA ALA A 399 -31.32 1.92 13.58
C ALA A 399 -32.73 2.54 13.65
N HIS A 400 -32.97 3.63 12.91
CA HIS A 400 -34.28 4.26 12.83
C HIS A 400 -35.32 3.32 12.20
N ALA A 401 -35.00 2.71 11.06
CA ALA A 401 -35.91 1.76 10.40
C ALA A 401 -36.23 0.56 11.30
N SER A 402 -35.25 0.07 12.08
CA SER A 402 -35.47 -1.01 13.04
C SER A 402 -36.36 -0.58 14.22
N ALA A 403 -36.23 0.66 14.69
CA ALA A 403 -37.07 1.21 15.75
C ALA A 403 -38.52 1.43 15.29
N ASP A 404 -38.71 1.85 14.03
CA ASP A 404 -40.04 2.00 13.43
C ASP A 404 -40.74 0.65 13.26
N LEU A 405 -40.02 -0.40 12.84
CA LEU A 405 -40.55 -1.76 12.75
C LEU A 405 -40.99 -2.32 14.11
N LEU A 406 -40.28 -1.99 15.18
CA LEU A 406 -40.66 -2.39 16.55
C LEU A 406 -41.85 -1.58 17.11
N ARG A 407 -42.16 -0.42 16.53
CA ARG A 407 -43.23 0.47 16.97
C ARG A 407 -44.52 0.32 16.13
N ALA A 408 -44.47 -0.43 15.03
CA ALA A 408 -45.66 -0.73 14.23
C ALA A 408 -46.66 -1.54 15.08
N PRO A 409 -47.92 -1.08 15.25
CA PRO A 409 -48.93 -1.86 15.96
C PRO A 409 -49.24 -3.12 15.14
N THR A 410 -49.13 -4.28 15.79
CA THR A 410 -49.48 -5.60 15.26
C THR A 410 -50.95 -5.70 14.88
#